data_AF-A0A5K1ATP4-F1
#
_entry.id   AF-A0A5K1ATP4-F1
#
_cell.length_a   1.000
_cell.length_b   1.000
_cell.length_c   1.000
_cell.angle_alpha   90.00
_cell.angle_beta   90.00
_cell.angle_gamma   90.00
#
_symmetry.space_group_name_H-M   'P 1'
#
loop_
_entity.id
_entity.type
_entity.pdbx_description
1 polymer ?
#
loop_
_entity_poly.entity_id
_entity_poly.type
_entity_poly.pdbx_seq_one_letter_code
_entity_poly.pdbx_strand_id
1 'polypeptide(L)' 'ECPLDLKEAISSLCFAAPRCSDLPELIQAQMLFAAKYGREFVTAATELMPDCGVNRQ' A
#
# COMPACT_ATOMS: atom_id res chain seq x y z
N GLU A 1 -0.52 5.79 -12.57
CA GLU A 1 0.21 6.27 -11.38
C GLU A 1 -0.80 6.66 -10.29
N CYS A 2 -0.43 6.53 -9.00
CA CYS A 2 -1.32 6.85 -7.88
C CYS A 2 -1.40 8.37 -7.65
N PRO A 3 -2.59 8.98 -7.52
CA PRO A 3 -2.73 10.41 -7.20
C PRO A 3 -2.03 10.79 -5.90
N LEU A 4 -1.39 11.96 -5.85
CA LEU A 4 -0.56 12.40 -4.72
C LEU A 4 -1.36 12.52 -3.41
N ASP A 5 -2.60 13.01 -3.50
CA ASP A 5 -3.55 13.15 -2.40
C ASP A 5 -4.00 11.80 -1.81
N LEU A 6 -3.94 10.72 -2.60
CA LEU A 6 -4.30 9.37 -2.16
C LEU A 6 -3.09 8.50 -1.83
N LYS A 7 -1.88 8.91 -2.25
CA LYS A 7 -0.65 8.12 -2.14
C LYS A 7 -0.38 7.69 -0.70
N GLU A 8 -0.50 8.61 0.27
CA GLU A 8 -0.22 8.30 1.67
C GLU A 8 -1.17 7.25 2.25
N ALA A 9 -2.47 7.44 2.06
CA ALA A 9 -3.49 6.53 2.59
C ALA A 9 -3.36 5.13 1.98
N ILE A 10 -3.16 5.05 0.65
CA ILE A 10 -3.05 3.78 -0.05
C ILE A 10 -1.74 3.08 0.32
N SER A 11 -0.61 3.80 0.36
CA SER A 11 0.67 3.22 0.77
C SER A 11 0.62 2.69 2.21
N SER A 12 0.03 3.45 3.13
CA SER A 12 -0.13 3.04 4.53
C SER A 12 -1.01 1.80 4.67
N LEU A 13 -2.09 1.70 3.88
CA LEU A 13 -2.91 0.49 3.80
C LEU A 13 -2.12 -0.69 3.26
N CYS A 14 -1.38 -0.52 2.16
CA CYS A 14 -0.54 -1.58 1.59
C CYS A 14 0.52 -2.08 2.57
N PHE A 15 1.08 -1.19 3.39
CA PHE A 15 2.01 -1.56 4.46
C PHE A 15 1.31 -2.36 5.59
N ALA A 16 0.11 -1.95 6.00
CA ALA A 16 -0.62 -2.59 7.09
C ALA A 16 -1.24 -3.95 6.67
N ALA A 17 -1.69 -4.08 5.43
CA ALA A 17 -2.41 -5.26 4.91
C ALA A 17 -1.75 -6.62 5.25
N PRO A 18 -0.45 -6.86 4.98
CA PRO A 18 0.21 -8.12 5.33
C PRO A 18 0.44 -8.34 6.82
N ARG A 19 0.25 -7.31 7.65
CA ARG A 19 0.45 -7.34 9.11
C ARG A 19 -0.87 -7.53 9.86
N CYS A 20 -2.01 -7.39 9.19
CA CYS A 20 -3.34 -7.54 9.76
C CYS A 20 -3.94 -8.91 9.40
N SER A 21 -3.61 -9.95 10.17
CA SER A 21 -4.14 -11.30 9.97
C SER A 21 -5.66 -11.41 10.14
N ASP A 22 -6.24 -10.51 10.92
CA ASP A 22 -7.65 -10.58 11.32
C ASP A 22 -8.61 -9.93 10.30
N LEU A 23 -8.06 -9.32 9.24
CA LEU A 23 -8.82 -8.61 8.21
C LEU A 23 -8.30 -8.94 6.79
N PRO A 24 -8.63 -10.14 6.25
CA PRO A 24 -8.15 -10.60 4.94
C PRO A 24 -8.57 -9.68 3.78
N GLU A 25 -9.61 -8.87 3.96
CA GLU A 25 -10.07 -7.85 3.01
C GLU A 25 -8.98 -6.81 2.71
N LEU A 26 -8.05 -6.56 3.63
CA LEU A 26 -6.91 -5.66 3.38
C LEU A 26 -5.95 -6.23 2.35
N ILE A 27 -5.70 -7.55 2.37
CA ILE A 27 -4.90 -8.22 1.33
C ILE A 27 -5.61 -8.13 -0.01
N GLN A 28 -6.94 -8.30 -0.03
CA GLN A 28 -7.72 -8.13 -1.26
C GLN A 28 -7.63 -6.70 -1.80
N ALA A 29 -7.76 -5.69 -0.94
CA ALA A 29 -7.58 -4.29 -1.32
C ALA A 29 -6.17 -4.01 -1.84
N GLN A 30 -5.13 -4.54 -1.18
CA GLN A 30 -3.74 -4.44 -1.63
C GLN A 30 -3.56 -5.04 -3.05
N MET A 31 -4.17 -6.19 -3.34
CA MET A 31 -4.14 -6.80 -4.69
C MET A 31 -4.84 -5.92 -5.73
N LEU A 32 -5.98 -5.30 -5.38
CA LEU A 32 -6.66 -4.35 -6.26
C LEU A 32 -5.80 -3.11 -6.55
N PHE A 33 -5.06 -2.62 -5.55
CA PHE A 33 -4.12 -1.52 -5.75
C PHE A 33 -2.92 -1.91 -6.60
N ALA A 34 -2.41 -3.14 -6.48
CA ALA A 34 -1.37 -3.64 -7.37
C ALA A 34 -1.85 -3.70 -8.83
N ALA A 35 -3.10 -4.09 -9.06
CA ALA A 35 -3.71 -4.10 -10.39
C ALA A 35 -3.92 -2.68 -10.96
N LYS A 36 -4.30 -1.71 -10.11
CA LYS A 36 -4.63 -0.34 -10.52
C LYS A 36 -3.41 0.58 -10.65
N TYR A 37 -2.45 0.47 -9.74
CA TYR A 37 -1.32 1.39 -9.60
C TYR A 37 0.04 0.75 -9.87
N GLY A 38 0.09 -0.57 -10.03
CA GLY A 38 1.30 -1.32 -10.32
C GLY A 38 1.82 -2.08 -9.11
N ARG A 39 2.46 -3.24 -9.38
CA ARG A 39 3.05 -4.07 -8.34
C ARG A 39 4.21 -3.37 -7.64
N GLU A 40 5.02 -2.61 -8.38
CA GLU A 40 6.16 -1.86 -7.85
C GLU A 40 5.71 -0.85 -6.78
N PHE A 41 4.58 -0.19 -6.99
CA PHE A 41 4.00 0.74 -6.02
C PHE A 41 3.65 0.03 -4.70
N VAL A 42 2.94 -1.10 -4.79
CA VAL A 42 2.56 -1.90 -3.61
C VAL A 42 3.77 -2.49 -2.92
N THR A 43 4.74 -3.03 -3.66
CA THR A 43 5.99 -3.56 -3.11
C THR A 43 6.77 -2.46 -2.40
N ALA A 44 6.91 -1.28 -3.00
CA ALA A 44 7.61 -0.15 -2.39
C ALA A 44 6.98 0.28 -1.06
N ALA A 45 5.65 0.33 -0.98
CA ALA A 45 4.92 0.62 0.25
C ALA A 45 5.06 -0.50 1.29
N THR A 46 4.95 -1.76 0.86
CA THR A 46 5.02 -2.94 1.74
C THR A 46 6.39 -3.10 2.41
N GLU A 47 7.45 -2.86 1.63
CA GLU A 47 8.87 -2.96 2.02
C GLU A 47 9.43 -1.66 2.61
N LEU A 48 8.61 -0.62 2.79
CA LEU A 48 9.03 0.70 3.29
C LEU A 48 10.21 1.31 2.52
N MET A 49 10.23 1.17 1.19
CA MET A 49 11.23 1.80 0.35
C MET A 49 11.25 3.33 0.53
N PRO A 50 12.37 4.01 0.23
CA PRO A 50 12.42 5.47 0.23
C PRO A 50 11.30 6.08 -0.62
N ASP A 51 10.68 7.15 -0.13
CA ASP A 51 9.61 7.91 -0.81
C ASP A 51 8.35 7.09 -1.22
N CYS A 52 8.15 5.92 -0.61
CA CYS A 52 6.97 5.07 -0.85
C CYS A 52 5.65 5.74 -0.39
N GLY A 53 5.72 6.80 0.40
CA GLY A 53 4.56 7.57 0.86
C GLY A 53 3.89 7.01 2.12
N VAL A 54 4.44 5.96 2.75
CA VAL A 54 3.96 5.50 4.07
C VAL A 54 4.31 6.54 5.13
N ASN A 55 3.33 6.93 5.95
CA ASN A 55 3.54 7.82 7.08
C ASN A 55 4.37 7.11 8.17
N ARG A 56 5.36 7.81 8.73
CA ARG A 56 6.32 7.29 9.74
C ARG A 56 6.17 7.94 11.12
N GLN A 57 5.13 8.74 11.33
CA GLN A 57 4.83 9.40 12.60
C GLN A 57 4.27 8.43 13.64
#